data_AF-A0A1G7XT03-F1
#
_entry.id   AF-A0A1G7XT03-F1
#
_cell.length_a   1.000
_cell.length_b   1.000
_cell.length_c   1.000
_cell.angle_alpha   90.00
_cell.angle_beta   90.00
_cell.angle_gamma   90.00
#
_symmetry.space_group_name_H-M   'P 1'
#
loop_
_entity.id
_entity.type
_entity.pdbx_description
1 polymer ?
#
loop_
_entity_poly.entity_id
_entity_poly.type
_entity_poly.pdbx_seq_one_letter_code
_entity_poly.pdbx_strand_id
1 'polypeptide(L)'
;MAELSCLLDTCVLIRLERANLGEYVNATPCLSAVTIAELAFGVDVDDPIERAARTERFYAAQRTFEVLPFGLEEAKVYGQMASLVRRSGRSPRPRRMDLQIAATAAVAGIPVLTMNVKDFRDLGRLVEVVPIRHA
;
A
#
# COMPACT_ATOMS: atom_id res chain seq x y z
N MET A 1 -22.56 -13.45 0.24
CA MET A 1 -21.31 -13.26 1.00
C MET A 1 -20.73 -11.93 0.57
N ALA A 2 -20.36 -11.05 1.49
CA ALA A 2 -19.68 -9.81 1.11
C ALA A 2 -18.36 -10.18 0.42
N GLU A 3 -18.09 -9.60 -0.75
CA GLU A 3 -16.78 -9.73 -1.39
C GLU A 3 -15.74 -9.09 -0.46
N LEU A 4 -14.71 -9.85 -0.11
CA LEU A 4 -13.62 -9.38 0.73
C LEU A 4 -12.81 -8.36 -0.08
N SER A 5 -12.54 -7.18 0.45
CA SER A 5 -11.66 -6.19 -0.20
C SER A 5 -10.31 -6.12 0.50
N CYS A 6 -9.27 -5.74 -0.22
CA CYS A 6 -7.94 -5.57 0.36
C CYS A 6 -7.15 -4.45 -0.33
N LEU A 7 -6.25 -3.80 0.41
CA LEU A 7 -5.38 -2.77 -0.12
C LEU A 7 -4.00 -3.35 -0.43
N LEU A 8 -3.57 -3.27 -1.70
CA LEU A 8 -2.23 -3.71 -2.08
C LEU A 8 -1.23 -2.59 -1.81
N ASP A 9 -0.22 -2.89 -0.99
CA ASP A 9 0.98 -2.06 -0.92
C ASP A 9 1.70 -2.04 -2.28
N THR A 10 2.38 -0.94 -2.58
CA THR A 10 3.18 -0.73 -3.81
C THR A 10 4.16 -1.87 -4.04
N CYS A 11 4.79 -2.39 -2.98
CA CYS A 11 5.73 -3.51 -3.10
C CYS A 11 5.07 -4.81 -3.59
N VAL A 12 3.81 -5.06 -3.21
CA VAL A 12 3.00 -6.20 -3.65
C VAL A 12 2.52 -5.99 -5.07
N LEU A 13 1.99 -4.81 -5.39
CA LEU A 13 1.54 -4.47 -6.75
C LEU A 13 2.65 -4.70 -7.79
N ILE A 14 3.88 -4.25 -7.52
CA ILE A 14 5.03 -4.41 -8.44
C ILE A 14 5.35 -5.90 -8.69
N ARG A 15 5.01 -6.79 -7.75
CA ARG A 15 5.35 -8.21 -7.76
C ARG A 15 4.12 -9.11 -7.82
N LEU A 16 2.96 -8.57 -8.22
CA LEU A 16 1.66 -9.22 -8.07
C LEU A 16 1.61 -10.60 -8.72
N GLU A 17 2.19 -10.74 -9.92
CA GLU A 17 2.27 -12.01 -10.68
C GLU A 17 2.99 -13.14 -9.93
N ARG A 18 3.81 -12.81 -8.93
CA ARG A 18 4.61 -13.77 -8.14
C ARG A 18 4.22 -13.77 -6.67
N ALA A 19 3.16 -13.04 -6.31
CA ALA A 19 2.71 -12.91 -4.93
C ALA A 19 1.78 -14.08 -4.57
N ASN A 20 2.03 -14.72 -3.43
CA ASN A 20 1.07 -15.65 -2.85
C ASN A 20 0.06 -14.86 -2.00
N LEU A 21 -1.15 -14.67 -2.53
CA LEU A 21 -2.23 -13.92 -1.87
C LEU A 21 -3.01 -14.74 -0.83
N GLY A 22 -2.80 -16.06 -0.76
CA GLY A 22 -3.50 -16.93 0.18
C GLY A 22 -5.03 -16.78 0.09
N GLU A 23 -5.67 -16.50 1.22
CA GLU A 23 -7.12 -16.32 1.31
C GLU A 23 -7.64 -15.08 0.54
N TYR A 24 -6.77 -14.11 0.24
CA TYR A 24 -7.11 -12.90 -0.50
C TYR A 24 -7.04 -13.06 -2.02
N VAL A 25 -6.82 -14.27 -2.55
CA VAL A 25 -6.75 -14.51 -4.00
C VAL A 25 -8.05 -14.11 -4.74
N ASN A 26 -9.19 -14.20 -4.06
CA ASN A 26 -10.51 -13.81 -4.59
C ASN A 26 -11.00 -12.47 -3.99
N ALA A 27 -10.15 -11.75 -3.25
CA ALA A 27 -10.51 -10.45 -2.71
C ALA A 27 -10.48 -9.39 -3.81
N THR A 28 -11.35 -8.38 -3.73
CA THR A 28 -11.32 -7.21 -4.60
C THR A 28 -10.13 -6.33 -4.21
N PRO A 29 -9.10 -6.19 -5.07
CA PRO A 29 -7.92 -5.42 -4.75
C PRO A 29 -8.14 -3.93 -5.02
N CYS A 30 -7.72 -3.10 -4.07
CA CYS A 30 -7.72 -1.64 -4.16
C CYS A 30 -6.29 -1.11 -4.02
N LEU A 31 -6.05 0.10 -4.51
CA LEU A 31 -4.80 0.84 -4.33
C LEU A 31 -5.02 2.13 -3.55
N SER A 32 -4.00 2.65 -2.89
CA SER A 32 -4.01 4.02 -2.37
C SER A 32 -3.57 5.00 -3.46
N ALA A 33 -4.09 6.23 -3.45
CA ALA A 33 -3.56 7.34 -4.24
C ALA A 33 -2.05 7.58 -3.97
N VAL A 34 -1.57 7.21 -2.78
CA VAL A 34 -0.15 7.26 -2.41
C VAL A 34 0.68 6.25 -3.21
N THR A 35 0.16 5.05 -3.45
CA THR A 35 0.78 4.06 -4.34
C THR A 35 0.88 4.58 -5.77
N ILE A 36 -0.16 5.28 -6.26
CA ILE A 36 -0.13 5.92 -7.58
C ILE A 36 0.96 7.00 -7.62
N ALA A 37 1.13 7.79 -6.55
CA ALA A 37 2.20 8.78 -6.47
C ALA A 37 3.59 8.13 -6.48
N GLU A 38 3.80 7.00 -5.80
CA GLU A 38 5.06 6.25 -5.83
C GLU A 38 5.37 5.70 -7.23
N LEU A 39 4.36 5.15 -7.92
CA LEU A 39 4.51 4.70 -9.30
C LEU A 39 4.87 5.85 -10.24
N ALA A 40 4.18 6.99 -10.13
CA ALA A 40 4.44 8.17 -10.93
C ALA A 40 5.87 8.70 -10.71
N PHE A 41 6.31 8.80 -9.45
CA PHE A 41 7.69 9.16 -9.11
C PHE A 41 8.69 8.18 -9.72
N GLY A 42 8.37 6.88 -9.69
CA GLY A 42 9.22 5.85 -10.25
C GLY A 42 9.36 5.89 -11.77
N VAL A 43 8.48 6.57 -12.51
CA VAL A 43 8.56 6.62 -13.99
C VAL A 43 9.83 7.32 -14.46
N ASP A 44 10.32 8.32 -13.73
CA ASP A 44 11.49 9.12 -14.13
C ASP A 44 12.80 8.36 -13.88
N VAL A 45 13.25 7.62 -14.91
CA VAL A 45 14.52 6.90 -14.93
C VAL A 45 15.21 7.02 -16.29
N ASP A 46 16.54 6.93 -16.28
CA ASP A 46 17.37 7.11 -17.48
C ASP A 46 17.14 6.02 -18.53
N ASP A 47 17.13 4.75 -18.10
CA ASP A 47 16.96 3.60 -19.00
C ASP A 47 15.59 3.65 -19.71
N PRO A 48 15.56 3.80 -21.05
CA PRO A 48 14.31 3.85 -21.80
C PRO A 48 13.44 2.60 -21.68
N ILE A 49 14.05 1.42 -21.54
CA ILE A 49 13.30 0.16 -21.43
C ILE A 49 12.61 0.10 -20.07
N GLU A 50 13.35 0.40 -19.00
CA GLU A 50 12.78 0.47 -17.67
C GLU A 50 11.70 1.56 -17.55
N ARG A 51 11.94 2.75 -18.11
CA ARG A 51 10.96 3.84 -18.15
C ARG A 51 9.66 3.43 -18.84
N ALA A 52 9.74 2.73 -19.97
CA ALA A 52 8.56 2.22 -20.68
C ALA A 52 7.78 1.24 -19.80
N ALA A 53 8.45 0.26 -19.17
CA ALA A 53 7.81 -0.71 -18.29
C ALA A 53 7.17 -0.06 -17.04
N ARG A 54 7.82 0.96 -16.46
CA ARG A 54 7.28 1.70 -15.30
C ARG A 54 6.09 2.58 -15.70
N THR A 55 6.14 3.22 -16.87
CA THR A 55 5.02 3.98 -17.46
C THR A 55 3.80 3.09 -17.69
N GLU A 56 4.01 1.92 -18.28
CA GLU A 56 2.94 0.95 -18.50
C GLU A 56 2.30 0.52 -17.18
N ARG A 57 3.11 0.17 -16.17
CA ARG A 57 2.61 -0.19 -14.83
C ARG A 57 1.81 0.94 -14.19
N PHE A 58 2.29 2.18 -14.25
CA PHE A 58 1.58 3.35 -13.72
C PHE A 58 0.18 3.48 -14.33
N TYR A 59 0.08 3.46 -15.65
CA TYR A 59 -1.23 3.57 -16.30
C TYR A 59 -2.11 2.33 -16.12
N ALA A 60 -1.53 1.12 -16.09
CA ALA A 60 -2.27 -0.10 -15.82
C ALA A 60 -2.87 -0.10 -14.41
N ALA A 61 -2.13 0.38 -13.40
CA ALA A 61 -2.62 0.49 -12.04
C ALA A 61 -3.89 1.37 -11.95
N GLN A 62 -3.90 2.52 -12.64
CA GLN A 62 -5.08 3.39 -12.72
C GLN A 62 -6.22 2.77 -13.56
N ARG A 63 -5.85 2.00 -14.59
CA ARG A 63 -6.70 1.15 -15.45
C ARG A 63 -7.60 0.18 -14.68
N THR A 64 -6.94 -0.55 -13.80
CA THR A 64 -7.40 -1.88 -13.36
C THR A 64 -7.96 -1.86 -11.95
N PHE A 65 -7.50 -0.96 -11.09
CA PHE A 65 -7.82 -0.97 -9.66
C PHE A 65 -8.63 0.25 -9.26
N GLU A 66 -9.51 0.06 -8.28
CA GLU A 66 -10.07 1.19 -7.55
C GLU A 66 -8.95 1.88 -6.76
N VAL A 67 -8.83 3.20 -6.93
CA VAL A 67 -7.83 4.02 -6.23
C VAL A 67 -8.52 4.80 -5.12
N LEU A 68 -8.25 4.41 -3.88
CA LEU A 68 -8.76 5.07 -2.69
C LEU A 68 -7.99 6.37 -2.41
N PRO A 69 -8.69 7.47 -2.09
CA PRO A 69 -8.05 8.76 -1.86
C PRO A 69 -7.24 8.78 -0.54
N PHE A 70 -6.36 9.76 -0.43
CA PHE A 70 -5.78 10.17 0.85
C PHE A 70 -6.26 11.59 1.17
N GLY A 71 -7.30 11.69 1.99
CA GLY A 71 -7.97 12.92 2.36
C GLY A 71 -7.80 13.24 3.85
N LEU A 72 -8.79 13.95 4.41
CA LEU A 72 -8.73 14.47 5.77
C LEU A 72 -8.78 13.35 6.83
N GLU A 73 -9.60 12.32 6.62
CA GLU A 73 -9.74 11.24 7.60
C GLU A 73 -8.48 10.35 7.63
N GLU A 74 -7.91 10.04 6.47
CA GLU A 74 -6.67 9.30 6.34
C GLU A 74 -5.51 10.10 6.96
N ALA A 75 -5.48 11.42 6.78
CA ALA A 75 -4.49 12.29 7.41
C ALA A 75 -4.55 12.27 8.96
N LYS A 76 -5.76 12.22 9.54
CA LYS A 76 -5.94 12.08 11.00
C LYS A 76 -5.41 10.72 11.50
N VAL A 77 -5.78 9.63 10.82
CA VAL A 77 -5.33 8.27 11.16
C VAL A 77 -3.82 8.15 11.02
N TYR A 78 -3.23 8.69 9.94
CA TYR A 78 -1.79 8.79 9.76
C TYR A 78 -1.10 9.46 10.94
N GLY A 79 -1.65 10.57 11.46
CA GLY A 79 -1.10 11.26 12.64
C GLY A 79 -1.06 10.36 13.87
N GLN A 80 -2.10 9.56 14.10
CA GLN A 80 -2.15 8.58 15.19
C GLN A 80 -1.10 7.47 14.99
N MET A 81 -0.99 6.92 13.78
CA MET A 81 -0.01 5.90 13.43
C MET A 81 1.43 6.41 13.60
N ALA A 82 1.74 7.60 13.11
CA ALA A 82 3.05 8.24 13.29
C ALA A 82 3.37 8.46 14.77
N SER A 83 2.37 8.80 15.57
CA SER A 83 2.48 8.94 17.03
C SER A 83 2.80 7.60 17.71
N LEU A 84 2.16 6.49 17.27
CA LEU A 84 2.46 5.14 17.76
C LEU A 84 3.89 4.73 17.42
N VAL A 85 4.33 4.95 16.18
CA VAL A 85 5.70 4.67 15.73
C VAL A 85 6.73 5.45 16.55
N ARG A 86 6.45 6.72 16.88
CA ARG A 86 7.32 7.51 17.77
C ARG A 86 7.37 6.95 19.18
N ARG A 87 6.22 6.55 19.73
CA ARG A 87 6.13 5.97 21.10
C ARG A 87 6.85 4.62 21.22
N SER A 88 7.00 3.87 20.13
CA SER A 88 7.79 2.65 20.09
C SER A 88 9.29 2.88 19.88
N GLY A 89 9.75 4.13 19.92
CA GLY A 89 11.17 4.48 19.77
C GLY A 89 11.66 4.51 18.32
N ARG A 90 10.76 4.45 17.34
CA ARG A 90 11.09 4.43 15.91
C ARG A 90 10.80 5.78 15.25
N SER A 91 11.49 6.06 14.14
CA SER A 91 11.21 7.25 13.34
C SER A 91 10.11 6.96 12.31
N PRO A 92 9.04 7.80 12.23
CA PRO A 92 8.04 7.69 11.18
C PRO A 92 8.52 8.26 9.85
N ARG A 93 9.57 9.11 9.85
CA ARG A 93 10.07 9.82 8.65
C ARG A 93 10.41 8.90 7.47
N PRO A 94 11.12 7.76 7.64
CA PRO A 94 11.39 6.85 6.52
C PRO A 94 10.17 6.05 6.05
N ARG A 95 9.06 6.04 6.80
CA ARG A 95 7.86 5.23 6.55
C ARG A 95 6.65 6.08 6.18
N ARG A 96 6.86 7.35 5.84
CA ARG A 96 5.75 8.30 5.66
C ARG A 96 4.77 7.85 4.58
N MET A 97 5.26 7.23 3.51
CA MET A 97 4.40 6.69 2.45
C MET A 97 3.65 5.46 2.94
N ASP A 98 4.36 4.47 3.51
CA ASP A 98 3.76 3.25 4.10
C ASP A 98 2.66 3.57 5.12
N LEU A 99 2.88 4.57 5.98
CA LEU A 99 1.90 4.98 6.99
C LEU A 99 0.68 5.67 6.37
N GLN A 100 0.82 6.36 5.24
CA GLN A 100 -0.32 6.95 4.54
C GLN A 100 -1.13 5.85 3.82
N ILE A 101 -0.44 4.87 3.20
CA ILE A 101 -1.06 3.65 2.63
C ILE A 101 -1.84 2.90 3.72
N ALA A 102 -1.22 2.67 4.89
CA ALA A 102 -1.85 2.04 6.04
C ALA A 102 -3.09 2.81 6.53
N ALA A 103 -3.01 4.15 6.57
CA ALA A 103 -4.10 4.99 6.99
C ALA A 103 -5.29 4.95 6.01
N THR A 104 -5.03 4.91 4.70
CA THR A 104 -6.06 4.68 3.68
C THR A 104 -6.78 3.36 3.92
N ALA A 105 -6.03 2.26 4.15
CA ALA A 105 -6.62 0.95 4.42
C ALA A 105 -7.44 0.94 5.73
N ALA A 106 -6.93 1.57 6.79
CA ALA A 106 -7.63 1.72 8.06
C ALA A 106 -8.97 2.45 7.93
N VAL A 107 -9.00 3.58 7.21
CA VAL A 107 -10.23 4.36 7.00
C VAL A 107 -11.23 3.58 6.15
N ALA A 108 -10.77 2.86 5.14
CA ALA A 108 -11.61 2.00 4.31
C ALA A 108 -12.06 0.71 5.01
N GLY A 109 -11.50 0.38 6.19
CA GLY A 109 -11.84 -0.82 6.94
C GLY A 109 -11.39 -2.12 6.27
N ILE A 110 -10.29 -2.09 5.50
CA ILE A 110 -9.76 -3.24 4.76
C ILE A 110 -8.31 -3.53 5.18
N PRO A 111 -7.84 -4.78 5.07
CA PRO A 111 -6.45 -5.13 5.37
C PRO A 111 -5.48 -4.56 4.33
N VAL A 112 -4.26 -4.25 4.77
CA VAL A 112 -3.14 -3.94 3.86
C VAL A 112 -2.28 -5.18 3.65
N LEU A 113 -2.09 -5.56 2.39
CA LEU A 113 -1.20 -6.64 1.98
C LEU A 113 0.18 -6.05 1.67
N THR A 114 1.22 -6.52 2.36
CA THR A 114 2.57 -5.96 2.22
C THR A 114 3.66 -7.03 2.32
N MET A 115 4.76 -6.82 1.59
CA MET A 115 6.03 -7.55 1.77
C MET A 115 6.96 -6.83 2.77
N ASN A 116 6.63 -5.61 3.20
CA ASN A 116 7.43 -4.74 4.08
C ASN A 116 6.87 -4.66 5.52
N VAL A 117 6.41 -5.79 6.06
CA VAL A 117 5.72 -5.91 7.37
C VAL A 117 6.40 -5.16 8.52
N LYS A 118 7.74 -5.08 8.51
CA LYS A 118 8.53 -4.35 9.51
C LYS A 118 8.10 -2.89 9.69
N ASP A 119 7.64 -2.25 8.63
CA ASP A 119 7.27 -0.84 8.64
C ASP A 119 5.89 -0.60 9.28
N PHE A 120 5.10 -1.67 9.44
CA PHE A 120 3.75 -1.65 10.01
C PHE A 120 3.64 -2.28 11.41
N ARG A 121 4.75 -2.77 11.98
CA ARG A 121 4.78 -3.59 13.22
C ARG A 121 3.98 -3.04 14.42
N ASP A 122 3.85 -1.72 14.57
CA ASP A 122 3.19 -1.11 15.73
C ASP A 122 1.74 -0.68 15.46
N LEU A 123 1.19 -1.04 14.29
CA LEU A 123 -0.08 -0.50 13.79
C LEU A 123 -1.26 -1.48 13.92
N GLY A 124 -1.04 -2.71 14.41
CA GLY A 124 -2.04 -3.78 14.39
C GLY A 124 -3.35 -3.51 15.15
N ARG A 125 -3.43 -2.42 15.93
CA ARG A 125 -4.67 -1.95 16.57
C ARG A 125 -5.52 -1.02 15.69
N LEU A 126 -4.94 -0.49 14.62
CA LEU A 126 -5.55 0.50 13.72
C LEU A 126 -5.80 -0.07 12.32
N VAL A 127 -5.00 -1.05 11.90
CA VAL A 127 -5.13 -1.68 10.58
C VAL A 127 -4.64 -3.13 10.66
N GLU A 128 -5.34 -4.01 9.98
CA GLU A 128 -4.87 -5.38 9.76
C GLU A 128 -3.77 -5.38 8.70
N VAL A 129 -2.64 -5.99 9.03
CA VAL A 129 -1.46 -6.07 8.15
C VAL A 129 -1.25 -7.53 7.78
N VAL A 130 -1.41 -7.85 6.50
CA VAL A 130 -1.28 -9.20 5.98
C VAL A 130 0.09 -9.34 5.32
N PRO A 131 0.97 -10.21 5.85
CA PRO A 131 2.28 -10.45 5.28
C PRO A 131 2.16 -11.25 3.97
N ILE A 132 2.65 -10.70 2.87
CA ILE A 132 2.74 -11.39 1.58
C ILE A 132 4.15 -11.92 1.36
N ARG A 133 4.23 -13.14 0.83
CA ARG A 133 5.47 -13.80 0.44
C ARG A 133 5.49 -14.06 -1.05
N HIS A 134 6.68 -14.26 -1.59
CA HIS A 134 6.84 -14.85 -2.92
C HIS A 134 6.26 -16.27 -2.92
N ALA A 135 5.56 -16.61 -4.00
CA ALA A 135 5.18 -17.98 -4.31
C ALA A 135 6.41 -18.86 -4.58
#